data_AF-A0A5S4ENX6-F1
#
_entry.id   AF-A0A5S4ENX6-F1
#
_cell.length_a   1.000
_cell.length_b   1.000
_cell.length_c   1.000
_cell.angle_alpha   90.00
_cell.angle_beta   90.00
_cell.angle_gamma   90.00
#
_symmetry.space_group_name_H-M   'P 1'
#
loop_
_entity.id
_entity.type
_entity.pdbx_description
1 polymer ?
#
loop_
_entity_poly.entity_id
_entity_poly.type
_entity_poly.pdbx_seq_one_letter_code
_entity_poly.pdbx_strand_id
1 'polypeptide(L)'
;MVLPALDAAADHVFPRLPVRQWVLSVPKRLRYPLQHDPAVETLALRIFVSVVEQALRRSCPAAGADSRIGAVAFIHRFGALLHPHVHFHCIVIEGVFEADASGAASFHESRAPEQTLLDEVQTRIRRRLLRALTSRGVLESEDTETMANWGGFSLDASVRVEGAGRAGLEGLRRTRHPPSRRPLRLGTAPRAHR
;
A
#
# COMPACT_ATOMS: atom_id res chain seq x y z
N MET A 1 -4.14 12.19 -18.36
CA MET A 1 -3.61 13.52 -18.00
C MET A 1 -3.19 13.56 -16.52
N VAL A 2 -2.29 12.67 -16.09
CA VAL A 2 -1.87 12.53 -14.67
C VAL A 2 -0.33 12.57 -14.52
N LEU A 3 0.41 12.73 -15.62
CA LEU A 3 1.88 12.66 -15.64
C LEU A 3 2.62 13.89 -15.09
N PRO A 4 2.20 15.16 -15.28
CA PRO A 4 3.06 16.29 -14.89
C PRO A 4 3.26 16.47 -13.37
N ALA A 5 2.25 16.20 -12.55
CA ALA A 5 2.31 16.46 -11.11
C ALA A 5 3.21 15.48 -10.34
N LEU A 6 3.39 14.26 -10.86
CA LEU A 6 4.20 13.22 -10.22
C LEU A 6 5.68 13.27 -10.62
N ASP A 7 6.00 13.89 -11.74
CA ASP A 7 7.39 14.13 -12.17
C ASP A 7 8.04 15.19 -11.27
N ALA A 8 7.29 16.23 -10.90
CA ALA A 8 7.71 17.21 -9.90
C ALA A 8 7.80 16.60 -8.49
N ALA A 9 6.85 15.71 -8.12
CA ALA A 9 6.89 15.05 -6.81
C ALA A 9 8.08 14.10 -6.67
N ALA A 10 8.44 13.35 -7.72
CA ALA A 10 9.53 12.39 -7.64
C ALA A 10 10.89 13.05 -7.35
N ASP A 11 11.14 14.24 -7.91
CA ASP A 11 12.40 14.98 -7.73
C ASP A 11 12.43 15.85 -6.46
N HIS A 12 11.28 16.14 -5.82
CA HIS A 12 11.18 17.03 -4.65
C HIS A 12 10.55 16.43 -3.38
N VAL A 13 9.80 15.33 -3.48
CA VAL A 13 9.04 14.73 -2.38
C VAL A 13 9.75 13.53 -1.79
N PHE A 14 10.54 12.80 -2.58
CA PHE A 14 11.29 11.65 -2.05
C PHE A 14 12.71 12.05 -1.65
N PRO A 15 13.07 11.86 -0.35
CA PRO A 15 14.45 12.05 0.06
C PRO A 15 15.35 11.01 -0.60
N ARG A 16 16.66 11.24 -0.59
CA ARG A 16 17.69 10.28 -1.04
C ARG A 16 17.86 9.12 -0.05
N LEU A 17 16.74 8.52 0.36
CA LEU A 17 16.63 7.41 1.29
C LEU A 17 15.89 6.26 0.59
N PRO A 18 16.11 5.01 1.01
CA PRO A 18 15.36 3.89 0.46
C PRO A 18 13.87 4.06 0.73
N VAL A 19 13.04 3.76 -0.26
CA VAL A 19 11.58 3.76 -0.14
C VAL A 19 11.01 2.42 -0.59
N ARG A 20 9.90 2.03 0.02
CA ARG A 20 9.17 0.81 -0.30
C ARG A 20 7.72 1.14 -0.64
N GLN A 21 7.21 0.52 -1.70
CA GLN A 21 5.81 0.60 -2.05
C GLN A 21 5.03 -0.44 -1.26
N TRP A 22 4.02 0.01 -0.51
CA TRP A 22 3.06 -0.84 0.18
C TRP A 22 1.71 -0.71 -0.54
N VAL A 23 1.20 -1.83 -1.04
CA VAL A 23 -0.07 -1.89 -1.78
C VAL A 23 -1.08 -2.71 -1.00
N LEU A 24 -2.14 -2.06 -0.53
CA LEU A 24 -3.26 -2.73 0.13
C LEU A 24 -4.43 -2.84 -0.84
N SER A 25 -4.79 -4.07 -1.18
CA SER A 25 -6.05 -4.38 -1.85
C SER A 25 -7.09 -4.84 -0.82
N VAL A 26 -8.34 -4.42 -1.03
CA VAL A 26 -9.46 -4.70 -0.14
C VAL A 26 -10.51 -5.60 -0.81
N PRO A 27 -11.29 -6.38 -0.02
CA PRO A 27 -12.37 -7.21 -0.53
C PRO A 27 -13.40 -6.39 -1.32
N LYS A 28 -14.05 -7.02 -2.31
CA LYS A 28 -15.03 -6.35 -3.20
C LYS A 28 -16.14 -5.65 -2.41
N ARG A 29 -16.61 -6.25 -1.31
CA ARG A 29 -17.64 -5.67 -0.42
C ARG A 29 -17.25 -4.32 0.17
N LEU A 30 -15.96 -4.06 0.42
CA LEU A 30 -15.50 -2.78 0.97
C LEU A 30 -15.32 -1.69 -0.10
N ARG A 31 -15.26 -2.06 -1.38
CA ARG A 31 -14.95 -1.08 -2.43
C ARG A 31 -16.05 -0.04 -2.59
N TYR A 32 -17.31 -0.42 -2.43
CA TYR A 32 -18.44 0.50 -2.48
C TYR A 32 -18.39 1.55 -1.35
N PRO A 33 -18.37 1.19 -0.06
CA PRO A 33 -18.32 2.19 1.01
C PRO A 33 -17.05 3.04 0.95
N LEU A 34 -15.89 2.46 0.61
CA LEU A 34 -14.65 3.22 0.45
C LEU A 34 -14.72 4.23 -0.70
N GLN A 35 -15.42 3.93 -1.78
CA GLN A 35 -15.54 4.85 -2.90
C GLN A 35 -16.50 6.02 -2.60
N HIS A 36 -17.57 5.77 -1.85
CA HIS A 36 -18.68 6.72 -1.68
C HIS A 36 -18.57 7.57 -0.40
N ASP A 37 -17.86 7.10 0.63
CA ASP A 37 -17.69 7.81 1.88
C ASP A 37 -16.20 8.17 2.13
N PRO A 38 -15.83 9.46 1.97
CA PRO A 38 -14.47 9.93 2.24
C PRO A 38 -13.99 9.72 3.68
N ALA A 39 -14.89 9.67 4.67
CA ALA A 39 -14.53 9.42 6.07
C ALA A 39 -14.19 7.95 6.31
N VAL A 40 -14.83 7.04 5.58
CA VAL A 40 -14.50 5.60 5.57
C VAL A 40 -13.17 5.36 4.84
N GLU A 41 -12.95 6.01 3.70
CA GLU A 41 -11.67 5.95 2.98
C GLU A 41 -10.50 6.48 3.82
N THR A 42 -10.68 7.66 4.44
CA THR A 42 -9.69 8.28 5.32
C THR A 42 -9.38 7.40 6.53
N LEU A 43 -10.41 6.79 7.14
CA LEU A 43 -10.20 5.84 8.22
C LEU A 43 -9.36 4.64 7.76
N ALA A 44 -9.69 4.05 6.60
CA ALA A 44 -8.95 2.91 6.08
C ALA A 44 -7.48 3.25 5.81
N LEU A 45 -7.22 4.41 5.20
CA LEU A 45 -5.86 4.90 5.00
C LEU A 45 -5.12 5.11 6.33
N ARG A 46 -5.75 5.75 7.32
CA ARG A 46 -5.15 5.97 8.65
C ARG A 46 -4.82 4.66 9.35
N ILE A 47 -5.72 3.68 9.29
CA ILE A 47 -5.46 2.34 9.84
C ILE A 47 -4.26 1.72 9.13
N PHE A 48 -4.26 1.72 7.79
CA PHE A 48 -3.18 1.14 7.00
C PHE A 48 -1.82 1.73 7.35
N VAL A 49 -1.67 3.06 7.24
CA VAL A 49 -0.43 3.78 7.54
C VAL A 49 0.01 3.55 8.99
N SER A 50 -0.92 3.57 9.95
CA SER A 50 -0.57 3.35 11.37
C SER A 50 -0.07 1.92 11.65
N VAL A 51 -0.58 0.90 10.96
CA VAL A 51 -0.10 -0.48 11.14
C VAL A 51 1.28 -0.65 10.50
N VAL A 52 1.51 -0.03 9.34
CA VAL A 52 2.84 -0.02 8.69
C VAL A 52 3.87 0.70 9.55
N GLU A 53 3.55 1.88 10.11
CA GLU A 53 4.43 2.59 11.05
C GLU A 53 4.79 1.72 12.25
N GLN A 54 3.80 1.10 12.88
CA GLN A 54 4.04 0.21 14.02
C GLN A 54 4.94 -0.98 13.64
N ALA A 55 4.81 -1.53 12.44
CA ALA A 55 5.64 -2.60 11.95
C ALA A 55 7.09 -2.14 11.74
N LEU A 56 7.29 -1.02 11.04
CA LEU A 56 8.62 -0.47 10.78
C LEU A 56 9.35 -0.06 12.06
N ARG A 57 8.64 0.50 13.04
CA ARG A 57 9.20 0.78 14.37
C ARG A 57 9.71 -0.47 15.07
N ARG A 58 8.96 -1.59 15.01
CA ARG A 58 9.43 -2.88 15.57
C ARG A 58 10.66 -3.41 14.85
N SER A 59 10.80 -3.12 13.55
CA SER A 59 11.96 -3.49 12.75
C SER A 59 13.18 -2.58 12.98
N CYS A 60 13.06 -1.52 13.78
CA CYS A 60 14.10 -0.55 14.11
C CYS A 60 14.29 -0.45 15.64
N PRO A 61 14.82 -1.48 16.32
CA PRO A 61 14.90 -1.50 17.80
C PRO A 61 15.82 -0.41 18.39
N ALA A 62 16.71 0.16 17.57
CA ALA A 62 17.56 1.27 17.97
C ALA A 62 16.86 2.64 17.94
N ALA A 63 15.66 2.72 17.38
CA ALA A 63 14.87 3.96 17.34
C ALA A 63 13.97 4.07 18.57
N GLY A 64 13.80 5.28 19.09
CA GLY A 64 12.93 5.56 20.22
C GLY A 64 11.45 5.26 19.98
N ALA A 65 10.70 5.22 21.08
CA ALA A 65 9.26 4.95 21.08
C ALA A 65 8.42 6.09 20.46
N ASP A 66 9.02 7.23 20.15
CA ASP A 66 8.34 8.32 19.45
C ASP A 66 8.78 8.50 18.01
N SER A 67 9.54 7.54 17.47
CA SER A 67 9.88 7.51 16.06
C SER A 67 8.64 7.46 15.15
N ARG A 68 8.77 8.03 13.95
CA ARG A 68 7.70 8.18 12.96
C ARG A 68 8.19 7.81 11.57
N ILE A 69 7.28 7.39 10.69
CA ILE A 69 7.62 7.16 9.28
C ILE A 69 7.41 8.43 8.45
N GLY A 70 8.12 8.53 7.33
CA GLY A 70 7.74 9.41 6.23
C GLY A 70 7.00 8.60 5.16
N ALA A 71 5.78 8.99 4.80
CA ALA A 71 4.96 8.28 3.84
C ALA A 71 4.15 9.21 2.95
N VAL A 72 3.98 8.83 1.69
CA VAL A 72 3.08 9.46 0.72
C VAL A 72 2.07 8.42 0.25
N ALA A 73 0.78 8.74 0.36
CA ALA A 73 -0.29 7.84 -0.03
C ALA A 73 -1.00 8.32 -1.30
N PHE A 74 -1.27 7.37 -2.20
CA PHE A 74 -2.11 7.54 -3.39
C PHE A 74 -3.27 6.55 -3.30
N ILE A 75 -4.48 7.03 -3.52
CA ILE A 75 -5.69 6.22 -3.48
C ILE A 75 -6.17 6.05 -4.90
N HIS A 76 -6.13 4.81 -5.39
CA HIS A 76 -6.53 4.52 -6.77
C HIS A 76 -7.93 3.92 -6.74
N ARG A 77 -8.89 4.66 -7.32
CA ARG A 77 -10.34 4.34 -7.25
C ARG A 77 -10.85 3.46 -8.40
N PHE A 78 -10.06 3.32 -9.46
CA PHE A 78 -10.43 2.61 -10.68
C PHE A 78 -9.44 1.51 -11.03
N GLY A 79 -9.94 0.37 -11.52
CA GLY A 79 -9.11 -0.66 -12.14
C GLY A 79 -8.76 -0.31 -13.59
N ALA A 80 -7.95 -1.14 -14.26
CA ALA A 80 -7.56 -0.95 -15.66
C ALA A 80 -8.73 -0.85 -16.66
N LEU A 81 -9.93 -1.33 -16.26
CA LEU A 81 -11.17 -1.29 -17.05
C LEU A 81 -12.21 -0.32 -16.45
N LEU A 82 -11.80 0.67 -15.65
CA LEU A 82 -12.66 1.66 -14.99
C LEU A 82 -13.69 1.12 -13.99
N HIS A 83 -13.66 -0.17 -13.65
CA HIS A 83 -14.46 -0.70 -12.55
C HIS A 83 -14.03 -0.10 -11.20
N PRO A 84 -14.97 0.18 -10.28
CA PRO A 84 -14.72 0.43 -8.86
C PRO A 84 -13.69 -0.54 -8.27
N HIS A 85 -12.48 -0.05 -8.06
CA HIS A 85 -11.38 -0.86 -7.57
C HIS A 85 -10.51 -0.02 -6.65
N VAL A 86 -11.05 0.34 -5.48
CA VAL A 86 -10.28 1.08 -4.47
C VAL A 86 -9.10 0.21 -4.01
N HIS A 87 -7.89 0.74 -4.17
CA HIS A 87 -6.66 0.20 -3.62
C HIS A 87 -5.76 1.34 -3.14
N PHE A 88 -5.02 1.08 -2.06
CA PHE A 88 -4.14 2.07 -1.44
C PHE A 88 -2.70 1.77 -1.82
N HIS A 89 -2.02 2.76 -2.39
CA HIS A 89 -0.58 2.73 -2.58
C HIS A 89 0.06 3.69 -1.60
N CYS A 90 0.90 3.19 -0.70
CA CYS A 90 1.72 4.03 0.17
C CYS A 90 3.19 3.86 -0.22
N ILE A 91 3.88 4.96 -0.49
CA ILE A 91 5.32 4.99 -0.65
C ILE A 91 5.89 5.41 0.69
N VAL A 92 6.58 4.49 1.34
CA VAL A 92 7.05 4.66 2.73
C VAL A 92 8.56 4.62 2.71
N ILE A 93 9.21 5.60 3.35
CA ILE A 93 10.65 5.56 3.58
C ILE A 93 10.95 4.32 4.43
N GLU A 94 11.93 3.52 4.02
CA GLU A 94 12.20 2.21 4.61
C GLU A 94 12.99 2.31 5.91
N GLY A 95 12.33 2.88 6.91
CA GLY A 95 12.88 3.16 8.22
C GLY A 95 12.01 4.14 8.96
N VAL A 96 12.53 4.65 10.07
CA VAL A 96 11.84 5.61 10.92
C VAL A 96 12.75 6.78 11.24
N PHE A 97 12.15 7.93 11.51
CA PHE A 97 12.80 9.13 11.98
C PHE A 97 12.55 9.28 13.47
N GLU A 98 13.59 9.54 14.22
CA GLU A 98 13.53 9.93 15.62
C GLU A 98 14.02 11.38 15.73
N ALA A 99 13.29 12.22 16.46
CA ALA A 99 13.68 13.60 16.71
C ALA A 99 14.30 13.70 18.10
N ASP A 100 15.45 14.36 18.21
CA ASP A 100 16.03 14.70 19.51
C ASP A 100 15.32 15.91 20.15
N ALA A 101 15.75 16.28 21.36
CA ALA A 101 15.19 17.41 22.10
C ALA A 101 15.36 18.76 21.38
N SER A 102 16.30 18.87 20.43
CA SER A 102 16.53 20.06 19.60
C SER A 102 15.68 20.06 18.31
N GLY A 103 14.97 18.97 18.03
CA GLY A 103 14.20 18.77 16.81
C GLY A 103 15.03 18.25 15.63
N ALA A 104 16.30 17.90 15.83
CA ALA A 104 17.10 17.27 14.79
C ALA A 104 16.68 15.81 14.62
N ALA A 105 16.46 15.40 13.37
CA ALA A 105 15.97 14.06 13.05
C ALA A 105 17.12 13.09 12.71
N SER A 106 17.22 11.98 13.42
CA SER A 106 18.03 10.81 13.05
C SER A 106 17.20 9.80 12.27
N PHE A 107 17.78 9.20 11.24
CA PHE A 107 17.15 8.16 10.45
C PHE A 107 17.65 6.78 10.87
N HIS A 108 16.71 5.86 11.08
CA HIS A 108 16.97 4.46 11.41
C HIS A 108 16.39 3.59 10.30
N GLU A 109 17.24 3.07 9.43
CA GLU A 109 16.83 2.18 8.34
C GLU A 109 16.28 0.87 8.90
N SER A 110 15.14 0.43 8.37
CA SER A 110 14.53 -0.85 8.77
C SER A 110 15.15 -2.01 8.00
N ARG A 111 15.23 -3.17 8.64
CA ARG A 111 15.48 -4.42 7.91
C ARG A 111 14.33 -4.69 6.93
N ALA A 112 14.67 -5.31 5.80
CA ALA A 112 13.68 -5.72 4.82
C ALA A 112 12.58 -6.57 5.49
N PRO A 113 11.29 -6.32 5.22
CA PRO A 113 10.20 -7.05 5.86
C PRO A 113 10.20 -8.51 5.40
N GLU A 114 10.25 -9.43 6.36
CA GLU A 114 10.00 -10.85 6.10
C GLU A 114 8.52 -11.10 5.80
N GLN A 115 8.20 -12.21 5.12
CA GLN A 115 6.82 -12.58 4.80
C GLN A 115 5.94 -12.67 6.05
N THR A 116 6.49 -13.16 7.16
CA THR A 116 5.83 -13.22 8.47
C THR A 116 5.35 -11.85 8.97
N LEU A 117 6.15 -10.80 8.76
CA LEU A 117 5.78 -9.42 9.09
C LEU A 117 4.66 -8.91 8.18
N LEU A 118 4.71 -9.22 6.89
CA LEU A 118 3.65 -8.84 5.94
C LEU A 118 2.31 -9.50 6.29
N ASP A 119 2.33 -10.78 6.65
CA ASP A 119 1.14 -11.52 7.07
C ASP A 119 0.56 -10.95 8.39
N GLU A 120 1.44 -10.56 9.32
CA GLU A 120 1.05 -9.89 10.56
C GLU A 120 0.40 -8.52 10.27
N VAL A 121 1.03 -7.70 9.44
CA VAL A 121 0.52 -6.38 9.04
C VAL A 121 -0.84 -6.52 8.36
N GLN A 122 -0.97 -7.43 7.38
CA GLN A 122 -2.23 -7.70 6.70
C GLN A 122 -3.32 -8.14 7.69
N THR A 123 -3.00 -9.03 8.62
CA THR A 123 -3.93 -9.51 9.64
C THR A 123 -4.38 -8.39 10.57
N ARG A 124 -3.46 -7.52 11.01
CA ARG A 124 -3.76 -6.37 11.86
C ARG A 124 -4.63 -5.34 11.13
N ILE A 125 -4.32 -5.04 9.86
CA ILE A 125 -5.13 -4.13 9.02
C ILE A 125 -6.55 -4.68 8.89
N ARG A 126 -6.69 -5.94 8.47
CA ARG A 126 -8.00 -6.61 8.34
C ARG A 126 -8.82 -6.48 9.62
N ARG A 127 -8.24 -6.89 10.76
CA ARG A 127 -8.92 -6.87 12.06
C ARG A 127 -9.36 -5.45 12.46
N ARG A 128 -8.47 -4.46 12.33
CA ARG A 128 -8.75 -3.08 12.74
C ARG A 128 -9.78 -2.42 11.83
N LEU A 129 -9.66 -2.64 10.51
CA LEU A 129 -10.59 -2.07 9.54
C LEU A 129 -11.99 -2.65 9.72
N LEU A 130 -12.13 -3.97 9.75
CA LEU A 130 -13.42 -4.62 9.94
C LEU A 130 -14.10 -4.14 11.22
N ARG A 131 -13.40 -4.19 12.36
CA ARG A 131 -13.91 -3.69 13.65
C ARG A 131 -14.38 -2.23 13.56
N ALA A 132 -13.59 -1.37 12.94
CA ALA A 132 -13.92 0.05 12.83
C ALA A 132 -15.15 0.30 11.95
N LEU A 133 -15.31 -0.46 10.87
CA LEU A 133 -16.47 -0.36 9.99
C LEU A 133 -17.74 -0.92 10.63
N THR A 134 -17.66 -2.04 11.36
CA THR A 134 -18.78 -2.56 12.16
C THR A 134 -19.21 -1.54 13.22
N SER A 135 -18.25 -0.95 13.96
CA SER A 135 -18.55 0.03 15.00
C SER A 135 -19.22 1.32 14.49
N ARG A 136 -19.13 1.57 13.17
CA ARG A 136 -19.73 2.74 12.50
C ARG A 136 -21.02 2.39 11.77
N GLY A 137 -21.51 1.15 11.85
CA GLY A 137 -22.69 0.69 11.12
C GLY A 137 -22.49 0.61 9.59
N VAL A 138 -21.24 0.58 9.12
CA VAL A 138 -20.91 0.46 7.68
C VAL A 138 -20.96 -1.00 7.24
N LEU A 139 -20.70 -1.92 8.17
CA LEU A 139 -20.80 -3.37 7.96
C LEU A 139 -21.68 -3.98 9.03
N GLU A 140 -22.50 -4.95 8.62
CA GLU A 140 -23.19 -5.83 9.55
C GLU A 140 -22.20 -6.81 10.21
N SER A 141 -22.56 -7.31 11.40
CA SER A 141 -21.72 -8.25 12.16
C SER A 141 -21.49 -9.56 11.40
N GLU A 142 -22.50 -10.06 10.68
CA GLU A 142 -22.41 -11.29 9.88
C GLU A 142 -21.44 -11.14 8.69
N ASP A 143 -21.52 -10.00 7.98
CA ASP A 143 -20.57 -9.66 6.92
C ASP A 143 -19.14 -9.56 7.47
N THR A 144 -19.00 -9.00 8.67
CA THR A 144 -17.71 -8.86 9.36
C THR A 144 -17.08 -10.21 9.69
N GLU A 145 -17.85 -11.13 10.27
CA GLU A 145 -17.38 -12.49 10.59
C GLU A 145 -17.02 -13.27 9.32
N THR A 146 -17.86 -13.17 8.29
CA THR A 146 -17.58 -13.75 6.98
C THR A 146 -16.26 -13.21 6.42
N MET A 147 -16.05 -11.91 6.44
CA MET A 147 -14.82 -11.27 5.93
C MET A 147 -13.59 -11.47 6.82
N ALA A 148 -13.77 -11.78 8.10
CA ALA A 148 -12.67 -12.16 8.98
C ALA A 148 -12.14 -13.55 8.60
N ASN A 149 -13.04 -14.46 8.20
CA ASN A 149 -12.74 -15.86 7.89
C ASN A 149 -12.44 -16.11 6.41
N TRP A 150 -12.94 -15.27 5.50
CA TRP A 150 -12.78 -15.41 4.04
C TRP A 150 -11.85 -14.34 3.45
N GLY A 151 -11.09 -14.74 2.43
CA GLY A 151 -10.05 -13.93 1.80
C GLY A 151 -10.56 -12.67 1.06
N GLY A 152 -9.62 -11.82 0.65
CA GLY A 152 -9.90 -10.62 -0.16
C GLY A 152 -9.07 -9.40 0.22
N PHE A 153 -8.47 -9.40 1.40
CA PHE A 153 -7.35 -8.53 1.71
C PHE A 153 -6.07 -9.10 1.11
N SER A 154 -5.28 -8.26 0.45
CA SER A 154 -3.90 -8.59 0.10
C SER A 154 -2.99 -7.40 0.34
N LEU A 155 -1.80 -7.68 0.82
CA LEU A 155 -0.74 -6.71 1.04
C LEU A 155 0.48 -7.10 0.22
N ASP A 156 0.94 -6.20 -0.63
CA ASP A 156 2.20 -6.34 -1.36
C ASP A 156 3.17 -5.26 -0.90
N ALA A 157 4.41 -5.65 -0.63
CA ALA A 157 5.50 -4.75 -0.29
C ALA A 157 6.80 -5.12 -1.02
N SER A 158 6.69 -5.83 -2.16
CA SER A 158 7.83 -6.41 -2.87
C SER A 158 8.72 -5.35 -3.55
N VAL A 159 8.19 -4.17 -3.84
CA VAL A 159 8.88 -3.12 -4.59
C VAL A 159 9.65 -2.20 -3.63
N ARG A 160 10.97 -2.36 -3.62
CA ARG A 160 11.94 -1.45 -2.98
C ARG A 160 12.63 -0.59 -4.03
N VAL A 161 12.87 0.67 -3.70
CA VAL A 161 13.67 1.60 -4.48
C VAL A 161 14.76 2.17 -3.58
N GLU A 162 16.02 2.00 -3.98
CA GLU A 162 17.16 2.58 -3.27
C GLU A 162 17.20 4.11 -3.42
N GLY A 163 17.78 4.81 -2.44
CA GLY A 163 17.87 6.27 -2.39
C GLY A 163 18.76 6.93 -3.47
N ALA A 164 19.28 6.16 -4.42
CA ALA A 164 20.23 6.62 -5.44
C ALA A 164 19.58 6.76 -6.84
N GLY A 165 18.94 7.90 -7.09
CA GLY A 165 18.74 8.45 -8.45
C GLY A 165 17.50 7.99 -9.23
N ARG A 166 17.17 8.79 -10.27
CA ARG A 166 15.96 8.76 -11.11
C ARG A 166 15.50 7.38 -11.60
N ALA A 167 16.41 6.43 -11.78
CA ALA A 167 16.11 5.07 -12.23
C ALA A 167 15.20 4.29 -11.25
N GLY A 168 15.34 4.54 -9.95
CA GLY A 168 14.50 3.92 -8.92
C GLY A 168 13.04 4.40 -8.97
N LEU A 169 12.86 5.70 -9.18
CA LEU A 169 11.55 6.36 -9.27
C LEU A 169 10.78 5.93 -10.54
N GLU A 170 11.49 5.60 -11.62
CA GLU A 170 10.90 5.02 -12.83
C GLU A 170 10.36 3.60 -12.61
N GLY A 171 10.98 2.79 -11.74
CA GLY A 171 10.45 1.48 -11.33
C GLY A 171 9.08 1.61 -10.66
N LEU A 172 8.92 2.61 -9.78
CA LEU A 172 7.68 2.93 -9.08
C LEU A 172 6.57 3.46 -10.01
N ARG A 173 6.92 3.98 -11.20
CA ARG A 173 5.94 4.34 -12.23
C ARG A 173 5.36 3.11 -12.91
N ARG A 174 6.18 2.07 -13.13
CA ARG A 174 5.76 0.86 -13.86
C ARG A 174 4.84 -0.03 -13.04
N THR A 175 5.01 -0.08 -11.72
CA THR A 175 4.20 -0.93 -10.81
C THR A 175 2.78 -0.40 -10.56
N ARG A 176 2.50 0.85 -10.95
CA ARG A 176 1.14 1.43 -10.97
C ARG A 176 0.25 0.86 -12.07
N HIS A 177 0.84 0.14 -13.03
CA HIS A 177 0.12 -0.66 -14.00
C HIS A 177 0.52 -2.11 -13.74
N PRO A 178 -0.38 -3.01 -13.31
CA PRO A 178 -0.03 -4.42 -13.35
C PRO A 178 0.42 -4.73 -14.79
N PRO A 179 1.48 -5.53 -15.00
CA PRO A 179 1.79 -5.97 -16.35
C PRO A 179 0.49 -6.59 -16.86
N SER A 180 -0.07 -5.99 -17.92
CA SER A 180 -1.14 -6.61 -18.66
C SER A 180 -0.70 -8.06 -18.87
N ARG A 181 -1.45 -9.01 -18.31
CA ARG A 181 -1.23 -10.43 -18.54
C ARG A 181 -0.85 -10.57 -20.01
N ARG A 182 0.31 -11.19 -20.27
CA ARG A 182 0.81 -11.52 -21.61
C ARG A 182 -0.39 -11.71 -22.55
N PRO A 183 -0.45 -11.06 -23.72
CA PRO A 183 -1.50 -11.38 -24.67
C PRO A 183 -1.46 -12.88 -24.89
N LEU A 184 -2.60 -13.53 -24.60
CA LEU A 184 -2.83 -14.91 -24.95
C LEU A 184 -2.50 -14.99 -26.44
N ARG A 185 -1.40 -15.67 -26.80
CA ARG A 185 -1.16 -16.01 -28.19
C ARG A 185 -2.32 -16.92 -28.57
N LEU A 186 -3.33 -16.36 -29.24
CA LEU A 186 -4.28 -17.14 -30.01
C LEU A 186 -3.43 -17.95 -30.99
N GLY A 187 -3.25 -19.22 -30.65
CA GLY A 187 -2.65 -20.17 -31.57
C GLY A 187 -3.46 -20.14 -32.85
N THR A 188 -2.81 -19.81 -33.96
CA THR A 188 -3.36 -20.04 -35.28
C THR A 188 -3.61 -21.54 -35.40
N ALA A 189 -4.88 -21.93 -35.42
CA ALA A 189 -5.28 -23.28 -35.77
C ALA A 189 -4.69 -23.64 -37.15
N PRO A 190 -4.08 -24.83 -37.32
CA PRO A 190 -3.62 -25.24 -38.64
C PRO A 190 -4.85 -25.46 -39.54
N ARG A 191 -4.81 -24.83 -40.71
CA ARG A 191 -5.77 -25.08 -41.79
C ARG A 191 -5.67 -26.55 -42.20
N ALA A 192 -6.75 -27.28 -42.04
CA ALA A 192 -6.92 -28.57 -42.70
C ALA A 192 -6.90 -28.34 -44.22
N HIS A 193 -5.91 -28.93 -44.90
CA HIS A 193 -5.91 -29.07 -46.35
C HIS A 193 -5.93 -30.56 -46.68
N ARG A 194 -7.05 -30.96 -47.31
CA ARG A 194 -7.33 -32.20 -48.05
C ARG A 194 -7.34 -33.52 -47.28
#